data_AF-A0A158RCF1-F1
#
_entry.id   AF-A0A158RCF1-F1
#
_cell.length_a   1.000
_cell.length_b   1.000
_cell.length_c   1.000
_cell.angle_alpha   90.00
_cell.angle_beta   90.00
_cell.angle_gamma   90.00
#
_symmetry.space_group_name_H-M   'P 1'
#
loop_
_entity.id
_entity.type
_entity.pdbx_description
1 polymer ?
#
loop_
_entity_poly.entity_id
_entity_poly.type
_entity_poly.pdbx_seq_one_letter_code
_entity_poly.pdbx_strand_id
1 'polypeptide(L)'
;MLILWEKKLQIRILCQGVELPSSPVVLHVLNSVSSEVVACSEGTKNPRNNEEKDRMDFYPPPDIGHVSFSGLSEPCSIGSIVEVVINAHGDSSTSSVLVEAIAPSGRVKKCQVIRKGSVFTATFTPNEVGKWQIGILYDGEHIRGSPFSCKVYDANLVRVYGLDVGLVGQELKFSVNASQAGEGFLKVSVIRHGRMMPCEVLEQGSSGVYRVSFTPDGAGQYKIHVLFNNMEVKGSPFILDIADASSVSVYGDYLRMASVDRLSTFFIHAVDAECKDITVNITAPSGKTKRARVYQTDDVTYNVEWKPVEAGEHSIDVRLFNQSVYESPFVCNVGDPDLVTVRNMPEFIDAEDLFRDYNFEIDASAAGSGNLEIMINGGRVGCHVRELGGRHYLASFTPNQAVTHIVEMRFNGENVRMSPWKIQIKNSQPISTTPKYEMQERVIRNVESKRVERAESWYTELTGIGLQRAAVGVPTIFEITGDGIEESDIKARLYGPDGVDLPISVYRQTDNKLICEYRINKVGEYHLEMSICGKKIDPYPLNISGYATENVKIEPLGGGAPGQPVQFIGKHNLLQSTS
;
A
#
# COMPACT_ATOMS: atom_id res chain seq x y z
N MET A 1 -31.89 -29.65 5.65
CA MET A 1 -32.32 -28.81 4.51
C MET A 1 -32.10 -27.35 4.90
N LEU A 2 -30.91 -26.82 4.62
CA LEU A 2 -30.57 -25.42 4.89
C LEU A 2 -30.84 -24.61 3.62
N ILE A 3 -31.70 -23.59 3.72
CA ILE A 3 -31.98 -22.67 2.61
C ILE A 3 -30.82 -21.67 2.56
N LEU A 4 -29.95 -21.81 1.55
CA LEU A 4 -28.95 -20.80 1.23
C LEU A 4 -29.65 -19.59 0.60
N TRP A 5 -29.71 -18.48 1.33
CA TRP A 5 -30.19 -17.21 0.80
C TRP A 5 -29.03 -16.46 0.11
N GLU A 6 -28.98 -16.48 -1.22
CA GLU A 6 -28.20 -15.47 -1.96
C GLU A 6 -28.77 -14.08 -1.66
N LYS A 7 -28.07 -13.27 -0.86
CA LYS A 7 -28.36 -11.84 -0.80
C LYS A 7 -27.68 -11.14 -1.98
N LYS A 8 -28.49 -10.66 -2.92
CA LYS A 8 -28.07 -9.78 -4.01
C LYS A 8 -28.26 -8.34 -3.57
N LEU A 9 -27.19 -7.55 -3.60
CA LEU A 9 -27.23 -6.11 -3.34
C LEU A 9 -27.12 -5.38 -4.68
N GLN A 10 -27.82 -4.25 -4.83
CA GLN A 10 -27.78 -3.43 -6.04
C GLN A 10 -27.31 -2.03 -5.69
N ILE A 11 -26.22 -1.57 -6.29
CA ILE A 11 -25.79 -0.17 -6.25
C ILE A 11 -26.43 0.53 -7.45
N ARG A 12 -27.20 1.58 -7.19
CA ARG A 12 -27.65 2.51 -8.24
C ARG A 12 -26.77 3.74 -8.24
N ILE A 13 -26.26 4.12 -9.41
CA ILE A 13 -25.43 5.32 -9.59
C ILE A 13 -26.28 6.35 -10.30
N LEU A 14 -26.65 7.43 -9.60
CA LEU A 14 -27.48 8.50 -10.14
C LEU A 14 -26.69 9.81 -10.24
N CYS A 15 -26.86 10.53 -11.34
CA CYS A 15 -26.43 11.92 -11.48
C CYS A 15 -27.67 12.80 -11.70
N GLN A 16 -27.91 13.76 -10.80
CA GLN A 16 -29.12 14.62 -10.80
C GLN A 16 -30.46 13.84 -10.86
N GLY A 17 -30.50 12.61 -10.33
CA GLY A 17 -31.69 11.75 -10.34
C GLY A 17 -31.86 10.89 -11.59
N VAL A 18 -30.97 11.01 -12.58
CA VAL A 18 -30.89 10.11 -13.75
C VAL A 18 -29.89 9.00 -13.45
N GLU A 19 -30.32 7.75 -13.62
CA GLU A 19 -29.48 6.56 -13.42
C GLU A 19 -28.48 6.41 -14.59
N LEU A 20 -27.19 6.23 -14.28
CA LEU A 20 -26.13 6.17 -15.30
C LEU A 20 -26.17 4.85 -16.10
N PRO A 21 -25.69 4.81 -17.36
CA PRO A 21 -25.72 3.61 -18.21
C PRO A 21 -25.01 2.36 -17.66
N SER A 22 -24.12 2.54 -16.68
CA SER A 22 -23.38 1.48 -15.97
C SER A 22 -24.10 0.94 -14.73
N SER A 23 -25.36 1.33 -14.51
CA SER A 23 -26.17 1.04 -13.32
C SER A 23 -27.42 0.21 -13.69
N PRO A 24 -27.93 -0.68 -12.81
CA PRO A 24 -27.42 -1.01 -11.47
C PRO A 24 -26.27 -2.02 -11.48
N VAL A 25 -25.29 -1.81 -10.61
CA VAL A 25 -24.22 -2.79 -10.35
C VAL A 25 -24.74 -3.85 -9.38
N VAL A 26 -24.70 -5.13 -9.78
CA VAL A 26 -25.20 -6.26 -8.99
C VAL A 26 -24.06 -6.93 -8.22
N LEU A 27 -24.17 -6.96 -6.90
CA LEU A 27 -23.22 -7.61 -5.98
C LEU A 27 -23.77 -8.95 -5.50
N HIS A 28 -22.89 -9.94 -5.40
CA HIS A 28 -23.18 -11.25 -4.80
C HIS A 28 -22.45 -11.40 -3.46
N VAL A 29 -23.14 -11.89 -2.43
CA VAL A 29 -22.56 -12.15 -1.10
C VAL A 29 -22.38 -13.64 -0.89
N LEU A 30 -21.16 -14.08 -0.57
CA LEU A 30 -20.82 -15.47 -0.21
C LEU A 30 -20.62 -15.57 1.30
N ASN A 31 -21.37 -16.46 1.97
CA ASN A 31 -21.24 -16.68 3.42
C ASN A 31 -20.16 -17.72 3.74
N SER A 32 -19.23 -17.39 4.63
CA SER A 32 -18.40 -18.36 5.34
C SER A 32 -19.15 -18.95 6.54
N VAL A 33 -18.97 -20.25 6.80
CA VAL A 33 -19.65 -20.96 7.90
C VAL A 33 -18.68 -21.14 9.08
N SER A 34 -19.13 -20.77 10.29
CA SER A 34 -18.43 -21.02 11.56
C SER A 34 -19.05 -22.19 12.32
N SER A 35 -18.26 -22.92 13.11
CA SER A 35 -18.72 -24.02 13.98
C SER A 35 -18.43 -23.73 15.46
N GLU A 36 -19.30 -24.22 16.35
CA GLU A 36 -19.49 -23.71 17.71
C GLU A 36 -18.63 -24.41 18.79
N VAL A 37 -18.61 -23.80 19.99
CA VAL A 37 -18.05 -24.32 21.24
C VAL A 37 -19.17 -24.88 22.12
N VAL A 38 -18.94 -26.00 22.79
CA VAL A 38 -19.86 -26.60 23.79
C VAL A 38 -19.32 -26.38 25.21
N ALA A 39 -20.22 -26.07 26.16
CA ALA A 39 -19.93 -25.89 27.58
C ALA A 39 -20.69 -26.90 28.47
N CYS A 40 -20.17 -27.22 29.66
CA CYS A 40 -20.77 -28.13 30.65
C CYS A 40 -20.60 -27.65 32.11
N SER A 41 -21.47 -28.12 33.02
CA SER A 41 -21.52 -27.82 34.48
C SER A 41 -22.02 -29.08 35.28
N GLU A 42 -22.21 -29.14 36.60
CA GLU A 42 -22.16 -28.14 37.71
C GLU A 42 -21.89 -28.81 39.09
N GLY A 43 -21.35 -28.05 40.05
CA GLY A 43 -21.47 -28.33 41.51
C GLY A 43 -20.48 -29.35 42.11
N THR A 44 -20.27 -29.47 43.44
CA THR A 44 -20.90 -28.84 44.64
C THR A 44 -19.88 -28.66 45.82
N LYS A 45 -20.32 -28.55 47.10
CA LYS A 45 -19.67 -27.80 48.22
C LYS A 45 -19.12 -28.63 49.42
N ASN A 46 -17.94 -28.27 49.97
CA ASN A 46 -17.50 -28.08 51.41
C ASN A 46 -17.79 -29.14 52.55
N PRO A 47 -17.27 -29.01 53.82
CA PRO A 47 -15.96 -28.60 54.38
C PRO A 47 -15.47 -29.42 55.65
N ARG A 48 -14.43 -28.92 56.40
CA ARG A 48 -13.96 -29.25 57.80
C ARG A 48 -12.85 -30.34 57.94
N ASN A 49 -11.96 -30.38 58.96
CA ASN A 49 -11.94 -29.80 60.34
C ASN A 49 -10.49 -29.53 60.88
N ASN A 50 -10.35 -28.91 62.07
CA ASN A 50 -9.08 -28.61 62.81
C ASN A 50 -8.55 -29.79 63.66
N GLU A 51 -7.28 -29.71 64.13
CA GLU A 51 -6.85 -30.19 65.48
C GLU A 51 -5.49 -29.59 65.95
N GLU A 52 -5.29 -29.45 67.27
CA GLU A 52 -4.10 -28.90 67.96
C GLU A 52 -3.41 -29.98 68.84
N LYS A 53 -2.09 -29.86 69.16
CA LYS A 53 -1.55 -29.75 70.56
C LYS A 53 -0.04 -30.04 70.83
N ASP A 54 0.51 -29.21 71.74
CA ASP A 54 1.43 -29.44 72.89
C ASP A 54 2.71 -30.33 72.81
N ARG A 55 3.90 -29.76 73.17
CA ARG A 55 4.60 -30.01 74.47
C ARG A 55 5.99 -29.34 74.69
N MET A 56 6.08 -28.58 75.79
CA MET A 56 7.15 -28.35 76.82
C MET A 56 8.68 -28.39 76.57
N ASP A 57 9.29 -27.28 77.03
CA ASP A 57 10.46 -27.11 77.94
C ASP A 57 11.92 -27.45 77.54
N PHE A 58 12.72 -26.38 77.39
CA PHE A 58 14.08 -26.20 77.98
C PHE A 58 14.42 -24.70 78.04
N TYR A 59 14.91 -24.18 79.19
CA TYR A 59 15.32 -22.77 79.32
C TYR A 59 16.61 -22.47 78.51
N PRO A 60 16.65 -21.43 77.65
CA PRO A 60 17.84 -21.10 76.86
C PRO A 60 18.83 -20.14 77.58
N PRO A 61 20.07 -19.98 77.07
CA PRO A 61 20.98 -18.88 77.42
C PRO A 61 20.35 -17.49 77.16
N PRO A 62 20.90 -16.38 77.72
CA PRO A 62 20.27 -15.06 77.75
C PRO A 62 19.64 -14.62 76.43
N ASP A 63 18.35 -14.32 76.50
CA ASP A 63 17.50 -14.06 75.33
C ASP A 63 17.69 -12.63 74.82
N ILE A 64 18.46 -12.48 73.73
CA ILE A 64 18.47 -11.27 72.89
C ILE A 64 17.15 -11.26 72.12
N GLY A 65 16.08 -10.89 72.83
CA GLY A 65 14.71 -11.16 72.43
C GLY A 65 14.31 -10.39 71.17
N HIS A 66 13.98 -11.13 70.12
CA HIS A 66 13.47 -10.62 68.85
C HIS A 66 14.31 -9.51 68.22
N VAL A 67 15.32 -9.91 67.44
CA VAL A 67 15.78 -9.10 66.31
C VAL A 67 14.62 -9.02 65.30
N SER A 68 14.13 -7.81 65.03
CA SER A 68 13.07 -7.56 64.05
C SER A 68 13.64 -6.78 62.86
N PHE A 69 13.26 -7.18 61.65
CA PHE A 69 13.98 -6.78 60.44
C PHE A 69 13.04 -6.20 59.39
N SER A 70 13.43 -5.07 58.80
CA SER A 70 12.90 -4.59 57.52
C SER A 70 13.84 -5.07 56.40
N GLY A 71 13.32 -5.85 55.44
CA GLY A 71 14.04 -6.13 54.18
C GLY A 71 15.02 -7.32 54.15
N LEU A 72 14.76 -8.40 54.91
CA LEU A 72 15.47 -9.69 54.72
C LEU A 72 14.66 -10.76 53.97
N SER A 73 13.32 -10.70 54.01
CA SER A 73 12.44 -11.65 53.33
C SER A 73 12.28 -11.35 51.84
N GLU A 74 12.32 -10.07 51.47
CA GLU A 74 12.22 -9.59 50.09
C GLU A 74 13.58 -9.08 49.61
N PRO A 75 13.95 -9.28 48.34
CA PRO A 75 15.16 -8.66 47.77
C PRO A 75 15.11 -7.14 47.88
N CYS A 76 16.20 -6.50 48.27
CA CYS A 76 16.32 -5.04 48.32
C CYS A 76 17.10 -4.51 47.10
N SER A 77 16.75 -3.32 46.62
CA SER A 77 17.45 -2.72 45.49
C SER A 77 18.81 -2.16 45.91
N ILE A 78 19.78 -2.25 45.00
CA ILE A 78 21.08 -1.59 45.15
C ILE A 78 20.88 -0.09 45.46
N GLY A 79 21.66 0.46 46.39
CA GLY A 79 21.50 1.85 46.82
C GLY A 79 20.44 2.11 47.90
N SER A 80 19.56 1.14 48.20
CA SER A 80 18.63 1.26 49.35
C SER A 80 19.35 1.20 50.69
N ILE A 81 18.76 1.79 51.73
CA ILE A 81 19.28 1.66 53.10
C ILE A 81 18.69 0.38 53.70
N VAL A 82 19.56 -0.57 54.06
CA VAL A 82 19.19 -1.72 54.90
C VAL A 82 19.37 -1.30 56.35
N GLU A 83 18.31 -1.45 57.15
CA GLU A 83 18.29 -1.17 58.59
C GLU A 83 18.20 -2.49 59.37
N VAL A 84 19.07 -2.65 60.35
CA VAL A 84 19.17 -3.82 61.22
C VAL A 84 18.86 -3.38 62.64
N VAL A 85 17.74 -3.84 63.20
CA VAL A 85 17.27 -3.46 64.54
C VAL A 85 17.40 -4.65 65.50
N ILE A 86 18.31 -4.51 66.46
CA ILE A 86 18.68 -5.54 67.44
C ILE A 86 18.16 -5.10 68.81
N ASN A 87 17.23 -5.89 69.36
CA ASN A 87 16.76 -5.70 70.73
C ASN A 87 17.59 -6.58 71.66
N ALA A 88 18.29 -5.98 72.64
CA ALA A 88 19.01 -6.71 73.67
C ALA A 88 18.29 -6.59 75.02
N HIS A 89 17.99 -7.71 75.65
CA HIS A 89 17.48 -7.73 77.03
C HIS A 89 18.65 -7.90 78.01
N GLY A 90 18.93 -6.87 78.81
CA GLY A 90 19.98 -6.87 79.83
C GLY A 90 20.92 -5.65 79.76
N ASP A 91 21.77 -5.49 80.78
CA ASP A 91 22.78 -4.43 80.91
C ASP A 91 23.97 -4.67 79.94
N SER A 92 23.68 -4.54 78.65
CA SER A 92 24.67 -4.52 77.58
C SER A 92 25.32 -3.14 77.48
N SER A 93 26.62 -3.08 77.18
CA SER A 93 27.34 -1.82 76.88
C SER A 93 27.26 -1.50 75.38
N THR A 94 27.54 -0.26 74.96
CA THR A 94 27.56 0.07 73.51
C THR A 94 28.70 -0.61 72.75
N SER A 95 29.72 -1.09 73.45
CA SER A 95 30.91 -1.73 72.88
C SER A 95 30.78 -3.24 72.64
N SER A 96 29.74 -3.91 73.16
CA SER A 96 29.59 -5.36 73.01
C SER A 96 28.92 -5.79 71.70
N VAL A 97 28.20 -4.91 71.00
CA VAL A 97 27.48 -5.24 69.75
C VAL A 97 28.21 -4.71 68.52
N LEU A 98 28.61 -5.63 67.63
CA LEU A 98 29.21 -5.32 66.33
C LEU A 98 28.30 -5.81 65.20
N VAL A 99 28.17 -5.02 64.13
CA VAL A 99 27.46 -5.41 62.91
C VAL A 99 28.38 -5.23 61.70
N GLU A 100 28.57 -6.29 60.92
CA GLU A 100 29.38 -6.31 59.71
C GLU A 100 28.57 -6.85 58.53
N ALA A 101 28.57 -6.13 57.42
CA ALA A 101 27.94 -6.56 56.17
C ALA A 101 29.03 -7.00 55.18
N ILE A 102 29.03 -8.28 54.81
CA ILE A 102 29.97 -8.88 53.86
C ILE A 102 29.29 -8.93 52.49
N ALA A 103 29.91 -8.28 51.51
CA ALA A 103 29.45 -8.24 50.14
C ALA A 103 29.69 -9.58 49.41
N PRO A 104 29.02 -9.85 48.27
CA PRO A 104 29.27 -11.03 47.43
C PRO A 104 30.73 -11.21 46.99
N SER A 105 31.48 -10.11 46.84
CA SER A 105 32.95 -10.13 46.61
C SER A 105 33.81 -10.54 47.80
N GLY A 106 33.23 -10.75 48.98
CA GLY A 106 33.93 -10.95 50.26
C GLY A 106 34.36 -9.66 50.95
N ARG A 107 34.08 -8.48 50.36
CA ARG A 107 34.42 -7.18 50.97
C ARG A 107 33.57 -6.92 52.22
N VAL A 108 34.23 -6.73 53.36
CA VAL A 108 33.59 -6.41 54.64
C VAL A 108 33.31 -4.91 54.74
N LYS A 109 32.07 -4.55 55.08
CA LYS A 109 31.61 -3.19 55.38
C LYS A 109 31.14 -3.16 56.84
N LYS A 110 31.92 -2.50 57.71
CA LYS A 110 31.54 -2.32 59.12
C LYS A 110 30.40 -1.31 59.21
N CYS A 111 29.31 -1.68 59.88
CA CYS A 111 28.13 -0.84 60.03
C CYS A 111 28.25 -0.02 61.32
N GLN A 112 27.88 1.26 61.29
CA GLN A 112 27.83 2.09 62.50
C GLN A 112 26.61 1.67 63.33
N VAL A 113 26.85 1.23 64.58
CA VAL A 113 25.80 0.84 65.52
C VAL A 113 25.44 2.05 66.39
N ILE A 114 24.14 2.36 66.46
CA ILE A 114 23.57 3.45 67.27
C ILE A 114 22.64 2.82 68.31
N ARG A 115 22.89 3.06 69.59
CA ARG A 115 22.04 2.58 70.69
C ARG A 115 21.01 3.61 71.12
N LYS A 116 19.76 3.19 71.31
CA LYS A 116 18.68 3.95 71.94
C LYS A 116 17.96 3.05 72.96
N GLY A 117 18.29 3.22 74.25
CA GLY A 117 17.76 2.34 75.32
C GLY A 117 18.28 0.90 75.19
N SER A 118 17.38 -0.08 75.10
CA SER A 118 17.67 -1.50 74.85
C SER A 118 17.80 -1.85 73.37
N VAL A 119 17.59 -0.89 72.46
CA VAL A 119 17.58 -1.10 71.01
C VAL A 119 18.90 -0.63 70.41
N PHE A 120 19.49 -1.44 69.54
CA PHE A 120 20.67 -1.12 68.74
C PHE A 120 20.27 -1.13 67.27
N THR A 121 20.52 -0.03 66.57
CA THR A 121 20.24 0.12 65.13
C THR A 121 21.55 0.22 64.38
N ALA A 122 21.72 -0.58 63.33
CA ALA A 122 22.82 -0.45 62.38
C ALA A 122 22.27 -0.29 60.96
N THR A 123 22.92 0.54 60.14
CA THR A 123 22.52 0.72 58.73
C THR A 123 23.68 0.52 57.76
N PHE A 124 23.35 0.03 56.57
CA PHE A 124 24.27 0.05 55.43
C PHE A 124 23.52 0.15 54.10
N THR A 125 24.20 0.72 53.10
CA THR A 125 23.76 0.70 51.70
C THR A 125 24.55 -0.37 50.94
N PRO A 126 23.91 -1.38 50.32
CA PRO A 126 24.59 -2.33 49.48
C PRO A 126 24.90 -1.72 48.11
N ASN A 127 26.02 -2.12 47.52
CA ASN A 127 26.57 -1.60 46.27
C ASN A 127 27.08 -2.70 45.33
N GLU A 128 26.68 -3.95 45.58
CA GLU A 128 27.01 -5.14 44.79
C GLU A 128 25.75 -6.00 44.73
N VAL A 129 25.42 -6.54 43.56
CA VAL A 129 24.28 -7.44 43.36
C VAL A 129 24.62 -8.85 43.87
N GLY A 130 23.65 -9.51 44.50
CA GLY A 130 23.80 -10.88 45.02
C GLY A 130 23.50 -11.02 46.51
N LYS A 131 23.98 -12.12 47.10
CA LYS A 131 23.73 -12.47 48.51
C LYS A 131 24.76 -11.81 49.43
N TRP A 132 24.32 -10.82 50.20
CA TRP A 132 25.08 -10.22 51.29
C TRP A 132 24.89 -11.02 52.57
N GLN A 133 25.95 -11.15 53.37
CA GLN A 133 25.92 -11.75 54.70
C GLN A 133 26.01 -10.66 55.76
N ILE A 134 25.11 -10.65 56.73
CA ILE A 134 25.07 -9.68 57.83
C ILE A 134 25.45 -10.41 59.11
N GLY A 135 26.72 -10.26 59.49
CA GLY A 135 27.23 -10.74 60.77
C GLY A 135 26.78 -9.80 61.89
N ILE A 136 26.09 -10.35 62.89
CA ILE A 136 25.81 -9.67 64.15
C ILE A 136 26.58 -10.43 65.24
N LEU A 137 27.45 -9.72 65.94
CA LEU A 137 28.34 -10.27 66.95
C LEU A 137 28.07 -9.61 68.31
N TYR A 138 28.08 -10.41 69.36
CA TYR A 138 28.01 -9.99 70.76
C TYR A 138 29.28 -10.46 71.49
N ASP A 139 30.04 -9.52 72.08
CA ASP A 139 31.34 -9.76 72.72
C ASP A 139 32.34 -10.57 71.86
N GLY A 140 32.25 -10.43 70.54
CA GLY A 140 33.11 -11.10 69.55
C GLY A 140 32.56 -12.43 69.00
N GLU A 141 31.46 -12.95 69.53
CA GLU A 141 30.83 -14.20 69.09
C GLU A 141 29.54 -13.94 68.29
N HIS A 142 29.24 -14.78 67.30
CA HIS A 142 28.01 -14.64 66.51
C HIS A 142 26.75 -14.94 67.32
N ILE A 143 25.75 -14.06 67.25
CA ILE A 143 24.43 -14.34 67.85
C ILE A 143 23.71 -15.47 67.08
N ARG A 144 22.75 -16.12 67.73
CA ARG A 144 21.94 -17.18 67.11
C ARG A 144 21.27 -16.68 65.82
N GLY A 145 21.51 -17.39 64.70
CA GLY A 145 20.97 -17.03 63.38
C GLY A 145 21.88 -16.11 62.55
N SER A 146 22.93 -15.54 63.14
CA SER A 146 23.99 -14.85 62.40
C SER A 146 24.93 -15.87 61.73
N PRO A 147 25.45 -15.59 60.50
CA PRO A 147 25.16 -14.43 59.68
C PRO A 147 23.79 -14.52 58.98
N PHE A 148 23.04 -13.43 59.04
CA PHE A 148 21.78 -13.27 58.32
C PHE A 148 22.05 -13.02 56.83
N SER A 149 21.06 -13.28 55.97
CA SER A 149 21.21 -13.16 54.52
C SER A 149 20.30 -12.06 53.96
N CYS A 150 20.88 -11.11 53.24
CA CYS A 150 20.14 -10.11 52.46
C CYS A 150 20.40 -10.33 50.96
N LYS A 151 19.34 -10.33 50.14
CA LYS A 151 19.44 -10.49 48.68
C LYS A 151 19.35 -9.12 48.02
N VAL A 152 20.36 -8.73 47.26
CA VAL A 152 20.44 -7.42 46.61
C VAL A 152 20.30 -7.56 45.11
N TYR A 153 19.50 -6.69 44.49
CA TYR A 153 19.20 -6.69 43.07
C TYR A 153 19.36 -5.31 42.41
N ASP A 154 19.53 -5.26 41.09
CA ASP A 154 19.59 -4.03 40.31
C ASP A 154 18.81 -4.16 38.98
N ALA A 155 17.67 -3.50 38.89
CA ALA A 155 16.84 -3.46 37.68
C ALA A 155 17.53 -2.79 36.47
N ASN A 156 18.59 -1.99 36.68
CA ASN A 156 19.34 -1.35 35.60
C ASN A 156 20.29 -2.31 34.86
N LEU A 157 20.57 -3.49 35.44
CA LEU A 157 21.36 -4.54 34.80
C LEU A 157 20.50 -5.46 33.92
N VAL A 158 19.17 -5.34 33.99
CA VAL A 158 18.26 -6.01 33.05
C VAL A 158 18.39 -5.39 31.66
N ARG A 159 18.52 -6.22 30.62
CA ARG A 159 18.65 -5.78 29.22
C ARG A 159 17.54 -6.36 28.37
N VAL A 160 16.93 -5.53 27.51
CA VAL A 160 15.88 -5.94 26.57
C VAL A 160 16.43 -5.83 25.14
N TYR A 161 16.18 -6.83 24.30
CA TYR A 161 16.63 -6.89 22.90
C TYR A 161 15.71 -7.75 22.04
N GLY A 162 15.73 -7.54 20.72
CA GLY A 162 14.77 -8.15 19.79
C GLY A 162 13.39 -7.49 19.78
N LEU A 163 13.31 -6.22 20.24
CA LEU A 163 12.17 -5.34 20.01
C LEU A 163 12.38 -4.60 18.69
N ASP A 164 12.28 -5.36 17.60
CA ASP A 164 12.29 -4.87 16.24
C ASP A 164 10.84 -4.66 15.76
N VAL A 165 10.69 -4.00 14.61
CA VAL A 165 9.43 -3.80 13.87
C VAL A 165 8.59 -5.08 13.75
N GLY A 166 7.26 -4.91 13.79
CA GLY A 166 6.32 -6.02 13.77
C GLY A 166 5.03 -5.73 13.01
N LEU A 167 4.24 -6.79 12.78
CA LEU A 167 3.03 -6.77 11.97
C LEU A 167 1.80 -7.28 12.72
N VAL A 168 0.64 -6.77 12.32
CA VAL A 168 -0.67 -7.28 12.78
C VAL A 168 -0.80 -8.78 12.48
N GLY A 169 -1.18 -9.54 13.51
CA GLY A 169 -1.39 -10.99 13.42
C GLY A 169 -0.11 -11.85 13.46
N GLN A 170 1.08 -11.25 13.40
CA GLN A 170 2.35 -11.99 13.50
C GLN A 170 2.81 -12.10 14.96
N GLU A 171 3.17 -13.29 15.42
CA GLU A 171 3.74 -13.47 16.77
C GLU A 171 5.15 -12.86 16.85
N LEU A 172 5.31 -11.82 17.66
CA LEU A 172 6.59 -11.16 17.92
C LEU A 172 7.29 -11.79 19.12
N LYS A 173 8.63 -11.87 19.09
CA LYS A 173 9.43 -12.52 20.13
C LYS A 173 10.66 -11.68 20.47
N PHE A 174 10.68 -11.14 21.68
CA PHE A 174 11.83 -10.42 22.22
C PHE A 174 12.40 -11.13 23.45
N SER A 175 13.58 -10.70 23.89
CA SER A 175 14.29 -11.29 25.02
C SER A 175 14.60 -10.26 26.09
N VAL A 176 14.48 -10.68 27.35
CA VAL A 176 14.80 -9.89 28.54
C VAL A 176 15.82 -10.67 29.36
N ASN A 177 17.05 -10.19 29.41
CA ASN A 177 18.14 -10.80 30.17
C ASN A 177 18.30 -10.10 31.51
N ALA A 178 17.93 -10.78 32.59
CA ALA A 178 18.07 -10.38 33.98
C ALA A 178 19.14 -11.19 34.74
N SER A 179 19.95 -12.01 34.04
CA SER A 179 20.97 -12.89 34.65
C SER A 179 21.99 -12.18 35.55
N GLN A 180 22.21 -10.87 35.34
CA GLN A 180 23.10 -10.02 36.13
C GLN A 180 22.36 -9.11 37.12
N ALA A 181 21.03 -9.10 37.11
CA ALA A 181 20.20 -8.21 37.93
C ALA A 181 20.00 -8.70 39.37
N GLY A 182 20.41 -9.93 39.69
CA GLY A 182 20.21 -10.55 41.00
C GLY A 182 18.94 -11.38 41.08
N GLU A 183 18.55 -11.78 42.28
CA GLU A 183 17.33 -12.57 42.47
C GLU A 183 16.08 -11.68 42.45
N GLY A 184 15.09 -12.08 41.67
CA GLY A 184 13.85 -11.34 41.53
C GLY A 184 12.87 -11.96 40.55
N PHE A 185 11.72 -11.32 40.38
CA PHE A 185 10.72 -11.70 39.40
C PHE A 185 10.61 -10.64 38.29
N LEU A 186 10.42 -11.12 37.06
CA LEU A 186 10.13 -10.27 35.91
C LEU A 186 8.62 -10.15 35.72
N LYS A 187 8.13 -8.92 35.47
CA LYS A 187 6.77 -8.64 35.05
C LYS A 187 6.80 -7.84 33.76
N VAL A 188 6.11 -8.32 32.74
CA VAL A 188 5.98 -7.65 31.44
C VAL A 188 4.51 -7.37 31.17
N SER A 189 4.20 -6.21 30.62
CA SER A 189 2.86 -5.88 30.13
C SER A 189 2.93 -5.08 28.85
N VAL A 190 2.27 -5.59 27.81
CA VAL A 190 2.12 -4.94 26.51
C VAL A 190 0.79 -4.18 26.52
N ILE A 191 0.78 -2.90 26.11
CA ILE A 191 -0.39 -2.02 26.17
C ILE A 191 -0.57 -1.29 24.83
N ARG A 192 -1.79 -1.33 24.27
CA ARG A 192 -2.20 -0.54 23.10
C ARG A 192 -3.48 0.22 23.41
N HIS A 193 -3.51 1.52 23.14
CA HIS A 193 -4.64 2.42 23.44
C HIS A 193 -5.22 2.27 24.87
N GLY A 194 -4.37 1.98 25.86
CA GLY A 194 -4.76 1.76 27.26
C GLY A 194 -5.28 0.35 27.58
N ARG A 195 -5.49 -0.52 26.58
CA ARG A 195 -5.85 -1.93 26.76
C ARG A 195 -4.57 -2.77 26.93
N MET A 196 -4.56 -3.62 27.96
CA MET A 196 -3.51 -4.62 28.16
C MET A 196 -3.71 -5.79 27.19
N MET A 197 -2.63 -6.18 26.51
CA MET A 197 -2.58 -7.26 25.54
C MET A 197 -2.05 -8.54 26.19
N PRO A 198 -2.54 -9.73 25.80
CA PRO A 198 -1.94 -11.00 26.23
C PRO A 198 -0.49 -11.11 25.73
N CYS A 199 0.42 -11.47 26.63
CA CYS A 199 1.78 -11.85 26.30
C CYS A 199 2.21 -13.06 27.14
N GLU A 200 2.97 -13.97 26.55
CA GLU A 200 3.60 -15.09 27.23
C GLU A 200 5.02 -14.70 27.67
N VAL A 201 5.42 -15.08 28.88
CA VAL A 201 6.77 -14.83 29.42
C VAL A 201 7.36 -16.16 29.89
N LEU A 202 8.37 -16.66 29.19
CA LEU A 202 8.97 -17.97 29.40
C LEU A 202 10.47 -17.86 29.71
N GLU A 203 10.89 -18.27 30.91
CA GLU A 203 12.32 -18.36 31.24
C GLU A 203 12.98 -19.46 30.41
N GLN A 204 14.14 -19.14 29.81
CA GLN A 204 14.94 -20.07 29.03
C GLN A 204 15.80 -20.91 29.97
N GLY A 205 15.20 -21.96 30.55
CA GLY A 205 15.80 -22.78 31.58
C GLY A 205 15.86 -22.04 32.93
N SER A 206 17.00 -22.10 33.61
CA SER A 206 17.27 -21.36 34.86
C SER A 206 18.41 -20.35 34.65
N SER A 207 18.33 -19.61 33.55
CA SER A 207 19.39 -18.70 33.09
C SER A 207 19.18 -17.24 33.49
N GLY A 208 18.01 -16.87 34.02
CA GLY A 208 17.61 -15.48 34.17
C GLY A 208 17.41 -14.75 32.83
N VAL A 209 17.28 -15.49 31.71
CA VAL A 209 16.93 -14.95 30.40
C VAL A 209 15.51 -15.37 30.05
N TYR A 210 14.63 -14.39 29.87
CA TYR A 210 13.22 -14.58 29.57
C TYR A 210 12.97 -14.30 28.09
N ARG A 211 12.23 -15.19 27.43
CA ARG A 211 11.66 -14.96 26.11
C ARG A 211 10.22 -14.49 26.30
N VAL A 212 9.89 -13.36 25.72
CA VAL A 212 8.53 -12.82 25.73
C VAL A 212 7.94 -12.96 24.33
N SER A 213 6.69 -13.40 24.22
CA SER A 213 5.96 -13.33 22.96
C SER A 213 4.57 -12.71 23.10
N PHE A 214 4.11 -12.06 22.04
CA PHE A 214 2.75 -11.55 21.90
C PHE A 214 2.39 -11.40 20.42
N THR A 215 1.10 -11.36 20.12
CA THR A 215 0.60 -11.12 18.76
C THR A 215 -0.15 -9.79 18.72
N PRO A 216 0.29 -8.81 17.91
CA PRO A 216 -0.43 -7.55 17.71
C PRO A 216 -1.81 -7.78 17.07
N ASP A 217 -2.82 -7.06 17.56
CA ASP A 217 -4.22 -7.13 17.12
C ASP A 217 -4.66 -5.97 16.20
N GLY A 218 -3.76 -5.05 15.87
CA GLY A 218 -4.00 -3.97 14.91
C GLY A 218 -2.84 -2.99 14.84
N ALA A 219 -2.84 -2.12 13.82
CA ALA A 219 -1.75 -1.18 13.59
C ALA A 219 -1.58 -0.12 14.70
N GLY A 220 -0.42 0.53 14.69
CA GLY A 220 -0.06 1.66 15.53
C GLY A 220 0.81 1.28 16.73
N GLN A 221 0.89 2.22 17.68
CA GLN A 221 1.87 2.16 18.77
C GLN A 221 1.48 1.24 19.94
N TYR A 222 2.39 0.34 20.28
CA TYR A 222 2.36 -0.50 21.48
C TYR A 222 3.39 0.01 22.50
N LYS A 223 3.02 0.01 23.78
CA LYS A 223 3.90 0.34 24.91
C LYS A 223 4.18 -0.92 25.72
N ILE A 224 5.44 -1.28 25.85
CA ILE A 224 5.89 -2.49 26.53
C ILE A 224 6.59 -2.08 27.81
N HIS A 225 5.89 -2.26 28.94
CA HIS A 225 6.48 -2.05 30.25
C HIS A 225 7.18 -3.33 30.70
N VAL A 226 8.40 -3.19 31.20
CA VAL A 226 9.22 -4.28 31.74
C VAL A 226 9.66 -3.87 33.14
N LEU A 227 9.20 -4.62 34.14
CA LEU A 227 9.49 -4.40 35.55
C LEU A 227 10.25 -5.59 36.14
N PHE A 228 11.21 -5.31 37.01
CA PHE A 228 11.96 -6.30 37.76
C PHE A 228 11.83 -5.97 39.26
N ASN A 229 11.28 -6.89 40.05
CA ASN A 229 10.90 -6.66 41.46
C ASN A 229 10.07 -5.35 41.64
N ASN A 230 9.07 -5.14 40.77
CA ASN A 230 8.23 -3.94 40.70
C ASN A 230 8.93 -2.60 40.39
N MET A 231 10.23 -2.56 40.09
CA MET A 231 10.88 -1.38 39.54
C MET A 231 10.94 -1.46 38.01
N GLU A 232 10.68 -0.35 37.30
CA GLU A 232 10.89 -0.32 35.84
C GLU A 232 12.38 -0.49 35.51
N VAL A 233 12.66 -1.30 34.48
CA VAL A 233 14.02 -1.50 33.98
C VAL A 233 14.44 -0.33 33.08
N LYS A 234 15.75 -0.15 32.91
CA LYS A 234 16.31 0.90 32.07
C LYS A 234 15.75 0.84 30.64
N GLY A 235 15.10 1.91 30.20
CA GLY A 235 14.50 2.03 28.86
C GLY A 235 13.01 1.66 28.79
N SER A 236 12.40 1.16 29.87
CA SER A 236 10.94 1.01 29.97
C SER A 236 10.26 2.40 30.10
N PRO A 237 9.06 2.61 29.52
CA PRO A 237 8.40 1.73 28.55
C PRO A 237 9.08 1.75 27.18
N PHE A 238 9.25 0.57 26.60
CA PHE A 238 9.70 0.44 25.22
C PHE A 238 8.52 0.73 24.28
N ILE A 239 8.76 1.55 23.27
CA ILE A 239 7.78 1.91 22.25
C ILE A 239 8.03 1.06 21.01
N LEU A 240 6.98 0.43 20.50
CA LEU A 240 7.03 -0.38 19.28
C LEU A 240 5.84 -0.03 18.38
N ASP A 241 6.12 0.43 17.18
CA ASP A 241 5.10 0.72 16.17
C ASP A 241 4.89 -0.52 15.29
N ILE A 242 3.62 -0.87 15.08
CA ILE A 242 3.18 -2.06 14.34
C ILE A 242 2.45 -1.63 13.07
N ALA A 243 2.90 -2.12 11.92
CA ALA A 243 2.23 -1.88 10.64
C ALA A 243 1.24 -3.00 10.31
N ASP A 244 0.34 -2.74 9.35
CA ASP A 244 -0.64 -3.72 8.85
C ASP A 244 -0.43 -3.98 7.36
N ALA A 245 0.15 -5.14 7.03
CA ALA A 245 0.39 -5.57 5.66
C ALA A 245 -0.90 -5.77 4.84
N SER A 246 -2.08 -5.90 5.48
CA SER A 246 -3.38 -5.95 4.80
C SER A 246 -3.94 -4.58 4.43
N SER A 247 -3.44 -3.50 5.06
CA SER A 247 -3.75 -2.11 4.70
C SER A 247 -2.93 -1.57 3.53
N VAL A 248 -1.84 -2.26 3.17
CA VAL A 248 -0.99 -1.91 2.04
C VAL A 248 -1.75 -2.19 0.74
N SER A 249 -1.81 -1.19 -0.15
CA SER A 249 -2.37 -1.35 -1.49
C SER A 249 -1.28 -1.21 -2.56
N VAL A 250 -1.43 -1.94 -3.66
CA VAL A 250 -0.49 -1.95 -4.79
C VAL A 250 -1.30 -1.68 -6.06
N TYR A 251 -0.90 -0.69 -6.85
CA TYR A 251 -1.68 -0.22 -8.01
C TYR A 251 -0.80 0.44 -9.07
N GLY A 252 -1.34 0.61 -10.27
CA GLY A 252 -0.66 1.23 -11.41
C GLY A 252 -0.70 0.34 -12.66
N ASP A 253 -0.62 0.97 -13.82
CA ASP A 253 -0.89 0.32 -15.11
C ASP A 253 0.05 -0.87 -15.36
N TYR A 254 1.33 -0.73 -14.99
CA TYR A 254 2.35 -1.75 -15.21
C TYR A 254 2.43 -2.86 -14.13
N LEU A 255 1.44 -2.94 -13.23
CA LEU A 255 1.31 -4.05 -12.27
C LEU A 255 0.76 -5.33 -12.91
N ARG A 256 -0.10 -5.19 -13.94
CA ARG A 256 -0.78 -6.32 -14.60
C ARG A 256 -0.25 -6.62 -16.01
N MET A 257 0.32 -5.62 -16.69
CA MET A 257 0.81 -5.75 -18.07
C MET A 257 2.06 -4.90 -18.27
N ALA A 258 3.06 -5.41 -19.00
CA ALA A 258 4.30 -4.68 -19.26
C ALA A 258 4.92 -5.08 -20.60
N SER A 259 5.96 -4.34 -21.02
CA SER A 259 6.61 -4.53 -22.31
C SER A 259 8.08 -4.88 -22.16
N VAL A 260 8.55 -5.89 -22.90
CA VAL A 260 9.96 -6.31 -22.91
C VAL A 260 10.86 -5.12 -23.21
N ASP A 261 11.94 -5.04 -22.45
CA ASP A 261 12.95 -3.99 -22.51
C ASP A 261 12.49 -2.55 -22.22
N ARG A 262 11.23 -2.33 -21.81
CA ARG A 262 10.72 -1.02 -21.37
C ARG A 262 10.83 -0.86 -19.85
N LEU A 263 10.90 0.38 -19.37
CA LEU A 263 10.82 0.68 -17.94
C LEU A 263 9.35 0.60 -17.51
N SER A 264 9.08 -0.18 -16.48
CA SER A 264 7.73 -0.40 -15.94
C SER A 264 7.67 0.07 -14.50
N THR A 265 6.62 0.82 -14.17
CA THR A 265 6.42 1.44 -12.86
C THR A 265 5.06 1.14 -12.26
N PHE A 266 5.02 0.86 -10.97
CA PHE A 266 3.77 0.78 -10.20
C PHE A 266 4.00 1.31 -8.79
N PHE A 267 2.91 1.62 -8.09
CA PHE A 267 2.93 2.27 -6.80
C PHE A 267 2.52 1.30 -5.68
N ILE A 268 3.11 1.49 -4.52
CA ILE A 268 2.71 0.87 -3.25
C ILE A 268 2.32 2.00 -2.32
N HIS A 269 1.14 1.94 -1.72
CA HIS A 269 0.73 2.84 -0.65
C HIS A 269 0.75 2.08 0.68
N ALA A 270 1.61 2.51 1.60
CA ALA A 270 1.88 1.90 2.89
C ALA A 270 2.11 2.99 3.96
N VAL A 271 1.34 2.94 5.04
CA VAL A 271 1.48 3.83 6.20
C VAL A 271 2.45 3.21 7.21
N ASP A 272 3.19 4.05 7.94
CA ASP A 272 4.14 3.65 8.99
C ASP A 272 5.21 2.62 8.54
N ALA A 273 5.70 2.77 7.30
CA ALA A 273 6.78 1.97 6.71
C ALA A 273 7.93 2.86 6.23
N GLU A 274 9.11 2.27 5.98
CA GLU A 274 10.21 2.87 5.20
C GLU A 274 10.53 2.04 3.95
N CYS A 275 11.28 2.60 2.98
CA CYS A 275 11.73 1.86 1.79
C CYS A 275 12.47 0.54 2.08
N LYS A 276 13.18 0.45 3.22
CA LYS A 276 13.95 -0.74 3.62
C LYS A 276 13.04 -1.92 3.98
N ASP A 277 11.82 -1.62 4.42
CA ASP A 277 10.84 -2.56 4.96
C ASP A 277 10.01 -3.20 3.84
N ILE A 278 9.95 -2.52 2.69
CA ILE A 278 9.29 -2.97 1.48
C ILE A 278 10.26 -3.79 0.62
N THR A 279 9.85 -5.01 0.29
CA THR A 279 10.59 -5.88 -0.63
C THR A 279 9.68 -6.27 -1.80
N VAL A 280 10.13 -6.00 -3.02
CA VAL A 280 9.46 -6.41 -4.25
C VAL A 280 10.39 -7.34 -5.02
N ASN A 281 9.98 -8.59 -5.18
CA ASN A 281 10.69 -9.61 -5.95
C ASN A 281 9.87 -9.98 -7.18
N ILE A 282 10.48 -9.95 -8.35
CA ILE A 282 9.82 -10.25 -9.62
C ILE A 282 10.46 -11.49 -10.22
N THR A 283 9.64 -12.53 -10.42
CA THR A 283 10.05 -13.81 -10.98
C THR A 283 9.55 -13.93 -12.41
N ALA A 284 10.48 -14.13 -13.34
CA ALA A 284 10.21 -14.31 -14.77
C ALA A 284 9.73 -15.74 -15.09
N PRO A 285 9.15 -15.99 -16.29
CA PRO A 285 8.72 -17.32 -16.73
C PRO A 285 9.82 -18.40 -16.67
N SER A 286 11.09 -18.02 -16.82
CA SER A 286 12.24 -18.93 -16.66
C SER A 286 12.54 -19.33 -15.20
N GLY A 287 11.79 -18.83 -14.22
CA GLY A 287 12.03 -19.02 -12.79
C GLY A 287 13.11 -18.10 -12.21
N LYS A 288 13.71 -17.19 -13.01
CA LYS A 288 14.69 -16.22 -12.51
C LYS A 288 13.99 -15.10 -11.73
N THR A 289 14.36 -14.92 -10.47
CA THR A 289 13.88 -13.81 -9.63
C THR A 289 14.88 -12.65 -9.61
N LYS A 290 14.40 -11.41 -9.69
CA LYS A 290 15.16 -10.17 -9.45
C LYS A 290 14.41 -9.27 -8.47
N ARG A 291 15.12 -8.56 -7.60
CA ARG A 291 14.52 -7.52 -6.74
C ARG A 291 14.29 -6.26 -7.56
N ALA A 292 13.09 -5.69 -7.51
CA ALA A 292 12.79 -4.40 -8.13
C ALA A 292 13.34 -3.25 -7.29
N ARG A 293 13.49 -2.07 -7.89
CA ARG A 293 13.94 -0.86 -7.18
C ARG A 293 12.73 -0.18 -6.57
N VAL A 294 12.77 0.07 -5.27
CA VAL A 294 11.71 0.79 -4.54
C VAL A 294 12.29 2.12 -4.03
N TYR A 295 11.55 3.21 -4.16
CA TYR A 295 11.87 4.48 -3.52
C TYR A 295 10.60 5.25 -3.16
N GLN A 296 10.69 6.05 -2.11
CA GLN A 296 9.59 6.86 -1.61
C GLN A 296 9.34 8.06 -2.53
N THR A 297 8.06 8.35 -2.81
CA THR A 297 7.63 9.55 -3.55
C THR A 297 6.96 10.58 -2.65
N ASP A 298 6.28 10.13 -1.60
CA ASP A 298 5.70 10.95 -0.53
C ASP A 298 5.64 10.13 0.78
N ASP A 299 5.13 10.71 1.86
CA ASP A 299 5.14 10.12 3.21
C ASP A 299 4.52 8.71 3.29
N VAL A 300 3.65 8.32 2.35
CA VAL A 300 2.91 7.04 2.35
C VAL A 300 2.99 6.27 1.03
N THR A 301 3.54 6.86 -0.03
CA THR A 301 3.57 6.27 -1.38
C THR A 301 5.00 6.00 -1.84
N TYR A 302 5.18 4.83 -2.46
CA TYR A 302 6.44 4.31 -2.94
C TYR A 302 6.31 3.94 -4.41
N ASN A 303 7.21 4.44 -5.26
CA ASN A 303 7.31 3.99 -6.65
C ASN A 303 8.22 2.76 -6.74
N VAL A 304 7.82 1.81 -7.58
CA VAL A 304 8.54 0.58 -7.88
C VAL A 304 8.96 0.59 -9.34
N GLU A 305 10.26 0.65 -9.59
CA GLU A 305 10.86 0.56 -10.92
C GLU A 305 11.35 -0.87 -11.20
N TRP A 306 10.94 -1.41 -12.35
CA TRP A 306 11.48 -2.65 -12.89
C TRP A 306 11.53 -2.64 -14.42
N LYS A 307 12.25 -3.58 -15.01
CA LYS A 307 12.41 -3.73 -16.45
C LYS A 307 12.44 -5.21 -16.82
N PRO A 308 11.39 -5.77 -17.46
CA PRO A 308 11.40 -7.16 -17.90
C PRO A 308 12.33 -7.36 -19.11
N VAL A 309 12.85 -8.58 -19.23
CA VAL A 309 13.78 -9.01 -20.30
C VAL A 309 13.38 -10.34 -20.94
N GLU A 310 12.22 -10.88 -20.56
CA GLU A 310 11.63 -12.13 -21.06
C GLU A 310 10.14 -11.84 -21.29
N ALA A 311 9.54 -12.37 -22.34
CA ALA A 311 8.09 -12.28 -22.56
C ALA A 311 7.37 -13.43 -21.82
N GLY A 312 6.16 -13.18 -21.33
CA GLY A 312 5.33 -14.15 -20.61
C GLY A 312 4.91 -13.71 -19.21
N GLU A 313 4.30 -14.63 -18.48
CA GLU A 313 3.75 -14.41 -17.15
C GLU A 313 4.84 -14.21 -16.08
N HIS A 314 4.88 -13.03 -15.47
CA HIS A 314 5.75 -12.69 -14.35
C HIS A 314 4.97 -12.68 -13.04
N SER A 315 5.60 -13.14 -11.98
CA SER A 315 5.07 -13.10 -10.61
C SER A 315 5.75 -11.99 -9.81
N ILE A 316 5.00 -11.01 -9.34
CA ILE A 316 5.46 -9.84 -8.57
C ILE A 316 5.05 -10.06 -7.10
N ASP A 317 6.00 -10.52 -6.28
CA ASP A 317 5.85 -10.72 -4.85
C ASP A 317 6.22 -9.43 -4.10
N VAL A 318 5.20 -8.70 -3.66
CA VAL A 318 5.33 -7.51 -2.80
C VAL A 318 5.16 -7.92 -1.34
N ARG A 319 6.08 -7.48 -0.49
CA ARG A 319 6.08 -7.74 0.95
C ARG A 319 6.40 -6.49 1.76
N LEU A 320 5.76 -6.36 2.91
CA LEU A 320 6.10 -5.42 3.98
C LEU A 320 6.62 -6.24 5.18
N PHE A 321 7.78 -5.88 5.74
CA PHE A 321 8.46 -6.63 6.83
C PHE A 321 8.50 -8.17 6.62
N ASN A 322 8.78 -8.60 5.38
CA ASN A 322 8.77 -10.00 4.90
C ASN A 322 7.42 -10.74 4.87
N GLN A 323 6.31 -10.11 5.25
CA GLN A 323 4.95 -10.64 5.05
C GLN A 323 4.39 -10.16 3.70
N SER A 324 3.80 -11.07 2.92
CA SER A 324 3.11 -10.72 1.68
C SER A 324 1.91 -9.82 1.95
N VAL A 325 1.79 -8.74 1.17
CA VAL A 325 0.65 -7.81 1.24
C VAL A 325 -0.59 -8.43 0.60
N TYR A 326 -1.75 -7.77 0.72
CA TYR A 326 -2.97 -8.24 0.06
C TYR A 326 -2.78 -8.40 -1.47
N GLU A 327 -3.41 -9.43 -2.05
CA GLU A 327 -3.23 -9.88 -3.45
C GLU A 327 -1.81 -10.32 -3.88
N SER A 328 -0.77 -10.18 -3.06
CA SER A 328 0.57 -10.65 -3.40
C SER A 328 0.68 -12.19 -3.36
N PRO A 329 1.31 -12.85 -4.35
CA PRO A 329 1.98 -12.25 -5.50
C PRO A 329 1.05 -11.89 -6.65
N PHE A 330 1.28 -10.72 -7.25
CA PHE A 330 0.55 -10.24 -8.43
C PHE A 330 1.04 -10.93 -9.70
N VAL A 331 0.13 -11.17 -10.65
CA VAL A 331 0.45 -11.70 -11.98
C VAL A 331 0.53 -10.55 -12.98
N CYS A 332 1.68 -10.43 -13.67
CA CYS A 332 1.93 -9.45 -14.71
C CYS A 332 2.25 -10.13 -16.04
N ASN A 333 1.45 -9.84 -17.08
CA ASN A 333 1.68 -10.35 -18.43
C ASN A 333 2.66 -9.44 -19.18
N VAL A 334 3.87 -9.94 -19.44
CA VAL A 334 4.85 -9.22 -20.26
C VAL A 334 4.72 -9.65 -21.71
N GLY A 335 4.59 -8.66 -22.60
CA GLY A 335 4.61 -8.84 -24.05
C GLY A 335 5.81 -8.14 -24.70
N ASP A 336 6.21 -8.55 -25.89
CA ASP A 336 7.28 -7.93 -26.68
C ASP A 336 6.69 -7.21 -27.91
N PRO A 337 6.59 -5.87 -27.91
CA PRO A 337 6.05 -5.10 -29.04
C PRO A 337 6.96 -5.15 -30.27
N ASP A 338 8.25 -5.44 -30.10
CA ASP A 338 9.23 -5.49 -31.17
C ASP A 338 9.21 -6.84 -31.92
N LEU A 339 8.51 -7.85 -31.37
CA LEU A 339 8.21 -9.15 -32.00
C LEU A 339 6.83 -9.23 -32.67
N VAL A 340 5.96 -8.23 -32.51
CA VAL A 340 4.76 -8.11 -33.36
C VAL A 340 5.21 -7.73 -34.77
N THR A 341 4.80 -8.51 -35.78
CA THR A 341 5.12 -8.21 -37.19
C THR A 341 3.87 -7.96 -38.01
N VAL A 342 3.98 -7.08 -39.01
CA VAL A 342 2.89 -6.69 -39.89
C VAL A 342 3.31 -6.92 -41.34
N ARG A 343 2.45 -7.54 -42.14
CA ARG A 343 2.67 -7.85 -43.57
C ARG A 343 1.51 -7.31 -44.41
N ASN A 344 1.75 -7.10 -45.70
CA ASN A 344 0.76 -6.62 -46.66
C ASN A 344 0.16 -5.23 -46.33
N MET A 345 0.83 -4.42 -45.50
CA MET A 345 0.48 -3.01 -45.31
C MET A 345 0.63 -2.27 -46.65
N PRO A 346 -0.41 -1.59 -47.17
CA PRO A 346 -0.30 -0.86 -48.43
C PRO A 346 0.66 0.32 -48.30
N GLU A 347 1.56 0.49 -49.27
CA GLU A 347 2.48 1.64 -49.32
C GLU A 347 1.77 2.93 -49.78
N PHE A 348 0.77 2.78 -50.65
CA PHE A 348 -0.06 3.85 -51.19
C PHE A 348 -1.43 3.29 -51.58
N ILE A 349 -2.39 4.19 -51.75
CA ILE A 349 -3.75 3.93 -52.26
C ILE A 349 -3.91 4.80 -53.50
N ASP A 350 -4.26 4.22 -54.64
CA ASP A 350 -4.61 5.03 -55.82
C ASP A 350 -6.00 5.63 -55.64
N ALA A 351 -6.22 6.88 -56.08
CA ALA A 351 -7.47 7.60 -55.84
C ALA A 351 -8.71 6.92 -56.46
N GLU A 352 -8.49 6.09 -57.48
CA GLU A 352 -9.51 5.25 -58.13
C GLU A 352 -9.90 3.99 -57.31
N ASP A 353 -9.07 3.61 -56.34
CA ASP A 353 -9.28 2.48 -55.42
C ASP A 353 -9.81 2.90 -54.03
N LEU A 354 -10.15 4.18 -53.83
CA LEU A 354 -10.93 4.60 -52.67
C LEU A 354 -12.25 3.81 -52.59
N PHE A 355 -12.76 3.66 -51.36
CA PHE A 355 -13.94 2.84 -51.03
C PHE A 355 -13.76 1.32 -51.25
N ARG A 356 -12.54 0.83 -51.50
CA ARG A 356 -12.20 -0.60 -51.49
C ARG A 356 -11.55 -1.01 -50.18
N ASP A 357 -11.66 -2.29 -49.82
CA ASP A 357 -11.08 -2.81 -48.58
C ASP A 357 -9.59 -3.13 -48.75
N TYR A 358 -8.76 -2.52 -47.92
CA TYR A 358 -7.33 -2.80 -47.81
C TYR A 358 -7.08 -3.69 -46.59
N ASN A 359 -6.35 -4.79 -46.79
CA ASN A 359 -6.11 -5.80 -45.78
C ASN A 359 -4.62 -5.93 -45.47
N PHE A 360 -4.27 -5.99 -44.18
CA PHE A 360 -2.92 -6.30 -43.72
C PHE A 360 -2.94 -7.39 -42.64
N GLU A 361 -1.91 -8.22 -42.64
CA GLU A 361 -1.75 -9.35 -41.72
C GLU A 361 -0.90 -8.94 -40.52
N ILE A 362 -1.28 -9.39 -39.34
CA ILE A 362 -0.59 -9.16 -38.08
C ILE A 362 -0.23 -10.50 -37.47
N ASP A 363 1.01 -10.65 -37.05
CA ASP A 363 1.55 -11.86 -36.43
C ASP A 363 2.14 -11.47 -35.08
N ALA A 364 1.39 -11.79 -34.02
CA ALA A 364 1.78 -11.58 -32.62
C ALA A 364 2.06 -12.92 -31.90
N SER A 365 2.29 -14.00 -32.66
CA SER A 365 2.53 -15.35 -32.13
C SER A 365 3.77 -15.39 -31.21
N ALA A 366 4.83 -14.67 -31.59
CA ALA A 366 6.08 -14.54 -30.83
C ALA A 366 6.07 -13.44 -29.76
N ALA A 367 5.07 -12.55 -29.76
CA ALA A 367 5.05 -11.35 -28.92
C ALA A 367 4.64 -11.60 -27.46
N GLY A 368 4.34 -12.83 -27.06
CA GLY A 368 3.81 -13.10 -25.72
C GLY A 368 2.38 -12.57 -25.54
N SER A 369 1.91 -12.51 -24.29
CA SER A 369 0.54 -12.09 -23.98
C SER A 369 0.47 -10.56 -23.80
N GLY A 370 -0.47 -9.90 -24.46
CA GLY A 370 -0.64 -8.46 -24.38
C GLY A 370 -1.90 -7.94 -25.08
N ASN A 371 -2.17 -6.65 -24.93
CA ASN A 371 -3.27 -5.95 -25.60
C ASN A 371 -2.74 -5.35 -26.91
N LEU A 372 -3.38 -5.65 -28.04
CA LEU A 372 -3.05 -5.06 -29.34
C LEU A 372 -4.09 -3.98 -29.69
N GLU A 373 -3.61 -2.79 -30.00
CA GLU A 373 -4.41 -1.62 -30.33
C GLU A 373 -4.08 -1.17 -31.76
N ILE A 374 -5.09 -0.86 -32.55
CA ILE A 374 -4.95 -0.32 -33.91
C ILE A 374 -5.81 0.93 -34.01
N MET A 375 -5.22 2.05 -34.44
CA MET A 375 -5.93 3.27 -34.77
C MET A 375 -5.56 3.71 -36.17
N ILE A 376 -6.56 4.07 -36.99
CA ILE A 376 -6.31 4.65 -38.31
C ILE A 376 -6.87 6.08 -38.31
N ASN A 377 -5.98 7.06 -38.54
CA ASN A 377 -6.26 8.49 -38.38
C ASN A 377 -6.92 8.82 -37.02
N GLY A 378 -6.34 8.35 -35.91
CA GLY A 378 -6.90 8.54 -34.57
C GLY A 378 -8.24 7.84 -34.34
N GLY A 379 -8.53 6.75 -35.07
CA GLY A 379 -9.77 5.98 -34.97
C GLY A 379 -10.91 6.46 -35.88
N ARG A 380 -10.68 7.51 -36.69
CA ARG A 380 -11.68 8.04 -37.65
C ARG A 380 -11.98 7.10 -38.80
N VAL A 381 -11.02 6.26 -39.18
CA VAL A 381 -11.20 5.24 -40.22
C VAL A 381 -11.37 3.90 -39.52
N GLY A 382 -12.54 3.30 -39.69
CA GLY A 382 -12.88 2.03 -39.07
C GLY A 382 -11.94 0.92 -39.56
N CYS A 383 -11.38 0.18 -38.61
CA CYS A 383 -10.58 -1.02 -38.87
C CYS A 383 -11.29 -2.23 -38.28
N HIS A 384 -11.59 -3.23 -39.10
CA HIS A 384 -12.14 -4.50 -38.66
C HIS A 384 -11.01 -5.52 -38.53
N VAL A 385 -10.91 -6.20 -37.38
CA VAL A 385 -9.86 -7.20 -37.11
C VAL A 385 -10.52 -8.57 -36.94
N ARG A 386 -10.03 -9.55 -37.70
CA ARG A 386 -10.45 -10.94 -37.63
C ARG A 386 -9.28 -11.82 -37.22
N GLU A 387 -9.44 -12.61 -36.16
CA GLU A 387 -8.45 -13.61 -35.76
C GLU A 387 -8.39 -14.76 -36.78
N LEU A 388 -7.18 -15.12 -37.19
CA LEU A 388 -6.86 -16.26 -38.07
C LEU A 388 -6.44 -17.51 -37.27
N GLY A 389 -6.33 -17.38 -35.96
CA GLY A 389 -5.84 -18.39 -35.01
C GLY A 389 -4.38 -18.18 -34.63
N GLY A 390 -3.96 -18.72 -33.49
CA GLY A 390 -2.55 -18.69 -33.06
C GLY A 390 -1.95 -17.30 -32.82
N ARG A 391 -2.79 -16.28 -32.52
CA ARG A 391 -2.40 -14.86 -32.45
C ARG A 391 -1.93 -14.27 -33.79
N HIS A 392 -2.41 -14.83 -34.90
CA HIS A 392 -2.42 -14.18 -36.20
C HIS A 392 -3.76 -13.49 -36.43
N TYR A 393 -3.74 -12.30 -37.03
CA TYR A 393 -4.93 -11.50 -37.30
C TYR A 393 -4.89 -10.93 -38.72
N LEU A 394 -6.07 -10.76 -39.32
CA LEU A 394 -6.26 -9.99 -40.54
C LEU A 394 -7.00 -8.72 -40.17
N ALA A 395 -6.34 -7.58 -40.34
CA ALA A 395 -6.95 -6.26 -40.21
C ALA A 395 -7.38 -5.76 -41.58
N SER A 396 -8.55 -5.12 -41.63
CA SER A 396 -9.19 -4.62 -42.84
C SER A 396 -9.69 -3.21 -42.61
N PHE A 397 -9.46 -2.28 -43.55
CA PHE A 397 -10.00 -0.93 -43.49
C PHE A 397 -10.38 -0.40 -44.86
N THR A 398 -11.36 0.49 -44.91
CA THR A 398 -11.92 1.04 -46.14
C THR A 398 -11.63 2.55 -46.21
N PRO A 399 -10.55 3.00 -46.89
CA PRO A 399 -10.25 4.42 -47.06
C PRO A 399 -11.34 5.11 -47.89
N ASN A 400 -12.07 6.03 -47.27
CA ASN A 400 -13.22 6.73 -47.85
C ASN A 400 -12.96 8.21 -48.16
N GLN A 401 -11.75 8.71 -47.85
CA GLN A 401 -11.35 10.10 -48.05
C GLN A 401 -10.01 10.17 -48.76
N ALA A 402 -9.85 11.13 -49.68
CA ALA A 402 -8.56 11.42 -50.32
C ALA A 402 -7.61 12.19 -49.35
N VAL A 403 -7.15 11.50 -48.30
CA VAL A 403 -6.22 12.00 -47.28
C VAL A 403 -5.14 10.95 -47.00
N THR A 404 -3.98 11.37 -46.48
CA THR A 404 -2.99 10.41 -45.99
C THR A 404 -3.60 9.60 -44.84
N HIS A 405 -3.50 8.28 -44.91
CA HIS A 405 -3.94 7.38 -43.85
C HIS A 405 -2.74 7.00 -42.98
N ILE A 406 -2.82 7.34 -41.69
CA ILE A 406 -1.82 7.00 -40.69
C ILE A 406 -2.36 5.82 -39.89
N VAL A 407 -1.70 4.67 -40.01
CA VAL A 407 -2.00 3.47 -39.22
C VAL A 407 -1.04 3.45 -38.04
N GLU A 408 -1.58 3.69 -36.85
CA GLU A 408 -0.90 3.46 -35.58
C GLU A 408 -1.25 2.07 -35.06
N MET A 409 -0.25 1.30 -34.65
CA MET A 409 -0.43 0.06 -33.91
C MET A 409 0.42 0.06 -32.65
N ARG A 410 -0.18 -0.34 -31.54
CA ARG A 410 0.47 -0.44 -30.23
C ARG A 410 0.23 -1.81 -29.61
N PHE A 411 1.15 -2.24 -28.77
CA PHE A 411 1.06 -3.46 -27.99
C PHE A 411 1.48 -3.16 -26.55
N ASN A 412 0.58 -3.39 -25.60
CA ASN A 412 0.72 -2.95 -24.20
C ASN A 412 1.04 -1.44 -24.07
N GLY A 413 0.40 -0.61 -24.90
CA GLY A 413 0.61 0.85 -24.96
C GLY A 413 1.88 1.31 -25.71
N GLU A 414 2.80 0.41 -26.03
CA GLU A 414 4.05 0.71 -26.76
C GLU A 414 3.85 0.57 -28.27
N ASN A 415 4.47 1.44 -29.09
CA ASN A 415 4.43 1.28 -30.55
C ASN A 415 5.10 -0.03 -30.97
N VAL A 416 4.42 -0.82 -31.82
CA VAL A 416 5.03 -2.00 -32.45
C VAL A 416 6.04 -1.59 -33.52
N ARG A 417 6.88 -2.51 -33.95
CA ARG A 417 7.88 -2.25 -35.00
C ARG A 417 7.26 -1.65 -36.27
N MET A 418 7.88 -0.59 -36.80
CA MET A 418 7.44 0.21 -37.98
C MET A 418 6.17 1.05 -37.79
N SER A 419 5.46 0.95 -36.66
CA SER A 419 4.36 1.87 -36.33
C SER A 419 4.91 3.28 -36.04
N PRO A 420 4.30 4.36 -36.56
CA PRO A 420 3.14 4.39 -37.45
C PRO A 420 3.49 4.30 -38.94
N TRP A 421 2.65 3.59 -39.71
CA TRP A 421 2.71 3.59 -41.18
C TRP A 421 1.94 4.79 -41.76
N LYS A 422 2.47 5.40 -42.83
CA LYS A 422 1.84 6.52 -43.53
C LYS A 422 1.56 6.14 -44.98
N ILE A 423 0.29 6.06 -45.33
CA ILE A 423 -0.20 5.57 -46.62
C ILE A 423 -0.72 6.77 -47.42
N GLN A 424 -0.03 7.13 -48.50
CA GLN A 424 -0.39 8.29 -49.33
C GLN A 424 -1.43 7.95 -50.39
N ILE A 425 -2.23 8.94 -50.78
CA ILE A 425 -3.13 8.83 -51.93
C ILE A 425 -2.39 9.28 -53.19
N LYS A 426 -2.41 8.46 -54.25
CA LYS A 426 -1.87 8.83 -55.57
C LYS A 426 -3.00 9.22 -56.52
N ASN A 427 -2.86 10.37 -57.17
CA ASN A 427 -3.74 10.77 -58.27
C ASN A 427 -3.13 10.37 -59.61
N SER A 428 -3.86 9.57 -60.39
CA SER A 428 -3.59 9.30 -61.80
C SER A 428 -3.62 10.61 -62.59
N GLN A 429 -2.50 11.01 -63.20
CA GLN A 429 -2.47 12.20 -64.07
C GLN A 429 -3.27 11.96 -65.37
N PRO A 430 -4.00 12.96 -65.89
CA PRO A 430 -4.77 12.82 -67.12
C PRO A 430 -3.86 12.65 -68.35
N ILE A 431 -4.25 11.74 -69.23
CA ILE A 431 -3.52 11.39 -70.45
C ILE A 431 -3.35 12.60 -71.37
N SER A 432 -2.12 12.85 -71.83
CA SER A 432 -1.80 13.93 -72.75
C SER A 432 -2.48 13.75 -74.10
N THR A 433 -3.30 14.72 -74.52
CA THR A 433 -3.74 14.88 -75.91
C THR A 433 -3.56 16.32 -76.39
N THR A 434 -2.41 16.62 -76.99
CA THR A 434 -2.26 17.80 -77.85
C THR A 434 -3.18 17.67 -79.07
N PRO A 435 -3.80 18.77 -79.49
CA PRO A 435 -3.40 19.34 -80.78
C PRO A 435 -3.04 20.83 -80.72
N LYS A 436 -2.18 21.25 -81.65
CA LYS A 436 -1.65 22.61 -81.78
C LYS A 436 -2.70 23.56 -82.39
N TYR A 437 -2.71 24.81 -81.95
CA TYR A 437 -2.86 25.98 -82.83
C TYR A 437 -2.19 27.21 -82.18
N GLU A 438 -1.25 27.84 -82.89
CA GLU A 438 -0.68 29.14 -82.52
C GLU A 438 -1.51 30.26 -83.17
N MET A 439 -1.83 31.30 -82.42
CA MET A 439 -1.95 32.65 -82.99
C MET A 439 -1.71 33.73 -81.92
N GLN A 440 -1.12 34.85 -82.34
CA GLN A 440 -0.57 35.90 -81.48
C GLN A 440 -1.62 36.92 -81.00
N GLU A 441 -1.15 37.77 -80.06
CA GLU A 441 -1.65 39.12 -79.76
C GLU A 441 -2.97 39.20 -78.92
N ARG A 442 -3.01 39.76 -77.71
CA ARG A 442 -2.47 41.08 -77.32
C ARG A 442 -2.18 41.23 -75.83
N VAL A 443 -1.30 42.20 -75.54
CA VAL A 443 -1.02 42.71 -74.19
C VAL A 443 -2.20 43.56 -73.70
N ILE A 444 -2.83 43.16 -72.59
CA ILE A 444 -3.43 44.10 -71.65
C ILE A 444 -2.84 43.78 -70.27
N ARG A 445 -2.08 44.73 -69.72
CA ARG A 445 -1.60 44.67 -68.34
C ARG A 445 -2.75 45.02 -67.40
N ASN A 446 -3.38 44.01 -66.80
CA ASN A 446 -3.98 44.21 -65.47
C ASN A 446 -3.00 43.69 -64.43
N VAL A 447 -2.55 44.62 -63.58
CA VAL A 447 -1.80 44.29 -62.37
C VAL A 447 -2.82 43.89 -61.32
N GLU A 448 -3.15 42.61 -61.27
CA GLU A 448 -3.77 42.01 -60.09
C GLU A 448 -2.77 41.05 -59.47
N SER A 449 -2.38 41.41 -58.24
CA SER A 449 -1.41 40.75 -57.39
C SER A 449 -1.56 39.23 -57.40
N LYS A 450 -0.42 38.54 -57.58
CA LYS A 450 -0.25 37.10 -57.30
C LYS A 450 -0.96 36.74 -55.98
N ARG A 451 -2.14 36.13 -56.06
CA ARG A 451 -2.57 35.21 -55.00
C ARG A 451 -1.61 34.03 -55.10
N VAL A 452 -0.76 33.90 -54.10
CA VAL A 452 -0.06 32.64 -53.84
C VAL A 452 -1.15 31.59 -53.69
N GLU A 453 -1.10 30.54 -54.51
CA GLU A 453 -1.90 29.35 -54.28
C GLU A 453 -1.48 28.80 -52.92
N ARG A 454 -2.34 28.99 -51.92
CA ARG A 454 -2.13 28.49 -50.57
C ARG A 454 -2.07 26.97 -50.67
N ALA A 455 -0.97 26.38 -50.21
CA ALA A 455 -0.87 24.93 -50.04
C ALA A 455 -2.10 24.46 -49.24
N GLU A 456 -2.74 23.37 -49.67
CA GLU A 456 -4.04 22.96 -49.13
C GLU A 456 -3.94 22.72 -47.61
N SER A 457 -4.49 23.64 -46.82
CA SER A 457 -4.55 23.54 -45.36
C SER A 457 -5.32 22.27 -44.98
N TRP A 458 -4.72 21.39 -44.17
CA TRP A 458 -5.36 20.13 -43.75
C TRP A 458 -4.95 19.74 -42.33
N TYR A 459 -5.88 19.12 -41.59
CA TYR A 459 -5.60 18.60 -40.25
C TYR A 459 -5.12 17.14 -40.34
N THR A 460 -4.09 16.81 -39.57
CA THR A 460 -3.56 15.45 -39.38
C THR A 460 -4.22 14.72 -38.23
N GLU A 461 -4.63 15.45 -37.18
CA GLU A 461 -5.02 14.86 -35.90
C GLU A 461 -6.12 15.68 -35.21
N LEU A 462 -6.91 15.01 -34.36
CA LEU A 462 -7.85 15.63 -33.43
C LEU A 462 -7.89 14.76 -32.17
N THR A 463 -7.36 15.27 -31.06
CA THR A 463 -7.17 14.50 -29.83
C THR A 463 -7.54 15.31 -28.60
N GLY A 464 -7.79 14.61 -27.48
CA GLY A 464 -8.12 15.24 -26.20
C GLY A 464 -9.44 14.76 -25.61
N ILE A 465 -9.49 14.73 -24.28
CA ILE A 465 -10.62 14.25 -23.49
C ILE A 465 -11.91 15.06 -23.74
N GLY A 466 -11.78 16.32 -24.14
CA GLY A 466 -12.86 17.22 -24.50
C GLY A 466 -13.65 16.84 -25.76
N LEU A 467 -13.24 15.80 -26.48
CA LEU A 467 -14.02 15.19 -27.57
C LEU A 467 -15.06 14.18 -27.07
N GLN A 468 -14.98 13.77 -25.80
CA GLN A 468 -15.78 12.69 -25.22
C GLN A 468 -16.52 13.11 -23.95
N ARG A 469 -15.89 13.90 -23.08
CA ARG A 469 -16.45 14.28 -21.78
C ARG A 469 -15.93 15.62 -21.27
N ALA A 470 -16.77 16.32 -20.52
CA ALA A 470 -16.45 17.61 -19.90
C ALA A 470 -17.02 17.70 -18.48
N ALA A 471 -16.33 18.42 -17.59
CA ALA A 471 -16.79 18.65 -16.24
C ALA A 471 -17.52 20.01 -16.12
N VAL A 472 -18.63 20.05 -15.39
CA VAL A 472 -19.43 21.27 -15.19
C VAL A 472 -18.57 22.37 -14.56
N GLY A 473 -18.55 23.54 -15.21
CA GLY A 473 -17.82 24.70 -14.73
C GLY A 473 -16.31 24.67 -14.97
N VAL A 474 -15.74 23.61 -15.55
CA VAL A 474 -14.28 23.46 -15.79
C VAL A 474 -13.94 23.73 -17.26
N PRO A 475 -12.89 24.52 -17.59
CA PRO A 475 -12.37 24.61 -18.95
C PRO A 475 -11.99 23.22 -19.47
N THR A 476 -12.53 22.88 -20.63
CA THR A 476 -12.29 21.59 -21.29
C THR A 476 -11.69 21.85 -22.66
N ILE A 477 -10.58 21.18 -22.96
CA ILE A 477 -9.83 21.36 -24.21
C ILE A 477 -9.79 20.10 -25.08
N PHE A 478 -9.64 20.32 -26.37
CA PHE A 478 -9.13 19.35 -27.33
C PHE A 478 -8.23 20.05 -28.36
N GLU A 479 -7.41 19.27 -29.04
CA GLU A 479 -6.31 19.74 -29.87
C GLU A 479 -6.55 19.37 -31.34
N ILE A 480 -6.19 20.27 -32.26
CA ILE A 480 -6.23 20.05 -33.71
C ILE A 480 -4.81 20.23 -34.25
N THR A 481 -4.18 19.15 -34.71
CA THR A 481 -2.87 19.19 -35.36
C THR A 481 -3.08 19.19 -36.88
N GLY A 482 -2.34 20.00 -37.63
CA GLY A 482 -2.49 20.12 -39.08
C GLY A 482 -1.40 20.95 -39.74
N ASP A 483 -1.15 20.71 -41.03
CA ASP A 483 -0.18 21.50 -41.81
C ASP A 483 -0.89 22.69 -42.47
N GLY A 484 -0.30 23.89 -42.32
CA GLY A 484 -0.86 25.14 -42.83
C GLY A 484 -2.27 25.50 -42.28
N ILE A 485 -2.68 24.94 -41.13
CA ILE A 485 -4.02 25.12 -40.56
C ILE A 485 -4.16 26.47 -39.84
N GLU A 486 -5.23 27.21 -40.13
CA GLU A 486 -5.54 28.50 -39.50
C GLU A 486 -6.84 28.44 -38.69
N GLU A 487 -6.99 29.35 -37.72
CA GLU A 487 -8.19 29.48 -36.90
C GLU A 487 -9.46 29.72 -37.75
N SER A 488 -9.32 30.40 -38.90
CA SER A 488 -10.38 30.61 -39.89
C SER A 488 -10.88 29.33 -40.57
N ASP A 489 -10.08 28.26 -40.55
CA ASP A 489 -10.42 26.99 -41.17
C ASP A 489 -11.34 26.16 -40.26
N ILE A 490 -11.48 26.56 -38.99
CA ILE A 490 -12.31 25.90 -37.98
C ILE A 490 -13.67 26.59 -37.87
N LYS A 491 -14.75 25.84 -38.07
CA LYS A 491 -16.10 26.27 -37.72
C LYS A 491 -16.69 25.25 -36.75
N ALA A 492 -16.90 25.67 -35.51
CA ALA A 492 -17.43 24.84 -34.45
C ALA A 492 -18.63 25.51 -33.78
N ARG A 493 -19.65 24.70 -33.46
CA ARG A 493 -20.83 25.06 -32.68
C ARG A 493 -21.05 23.97 -31.64
N LEU A 494 -21.03 24.34 -30.37
CA LEU A 494 -21.32 23.46 -29.25
C LEU A 494 -22.67 23.86 -28.67
N TYR A 495 -23.59 22.92 -28.45
CA TYR A 495 -24.84 23.19 -27.76
C TYR A 495 -25.19 22.12 -26.72
N GLY A 496 -25.90 22.54 -25.67
CA GLY A 496 -26.28 21.70 -24.55
C GLY A 496 -27.57 20.91 -24.72
N PRO A 497 -27.94 20.10 -23.71
CA PRO A 497 -29.15 19.29 -23.72
C PRO A 497 -30.45 20.14 -23.65
N ASP A 498 -30.32 21.42 -23.31
CA ASP A 498 -31.38 22.44 -23.39
C ASP A 498 -31.40 23.21 -24.74
N GLY A 499 -30.57 22.79 -25.71
CA GLY A 499 -30.44 23.44 -27.02
C GLY A 499 -29.72 24.79 -27.01
N VAL A 500 -29.12 25.18 -25.88
CA VAL A 500 -28.42 26.46 -25.74
C VAL A 500 -27.00 26.35 -26.29
N ASP A 501 -26.67 27.24 -27.22
CA ASP A 501 -25.31 27.37 -27.77
C ASP A 501 -24.32 27.85 -26.70
N LEU A 502 -23.15 27.22 -26.65
CA LEU A 502 -22.02 27.57 -25.79
C LEU A 502 -20.84 28.12 -26.61
N PRO A 503 -20.08 29.09 -26.05
CA PRO A 503 -18.89 29.58 -26.70
C PRO A 503 -17.79 28.51 -26.73
N ILE A 504 -17.16 28.36 -27.90
CA ILE A 504 -15.93 27.61 -28.10
C ILE A 504 -14.87 28.57 -28.65
N SER A 505 -13.72 28.62 -28.00
CA SER A 505 -12.58 29.45 -28.40
C SER A 505 -11.57 28.59 -29.13
N VAL A 506 -11.07 29.05 -30.26
CA VAL A 506 -10.00 28.40 -31.03
C VAL A 506 -8.80 29.34 -31.02
N TYR A 507 -7.63 28.83 -30.64
CA TYR A 507 -6.39 29.62 -30.63
C TYR A 507 -5.18 28.78 -31.04
N ARG A 508 -4.25 29.39 -31.77
CA ARG A 508 -2.99 28.74 -32.18
C ARG A 508 -2.04 28.54 -30.99
N GLN A 509 -1.53 27.32 -30.84
CA GLN A 509 -0.46 26.97 -29.88
C GLN A 509 0.91 26.89 -30.57
N THR A 510 0.98 26.30 -31.77
CA THR A 510 2.18 26.28 -32.64
C THR A 510 1.74 26.38 -34.10
N ASP A 511 2.69 26.58 -35.03
CA ASP A 511 2.38 26.74 -36.46
C ASP A 511 1.47 25.63 -37.02
N ASN A 512 1.62 24.41 -36.50
CA ASN A 512 0.87 23.22 -36.93
C ASN A 512 -0.16 22.73 -35.89
N LYS A 513 -0.51 23.53 -34.88
CA LYS A 513 -1.42 23.10 -33.80
C LYS A 513 -2.32 24.21 -33.27
N LEU A 514 -3.63 23.95 -33.29
CA LEU A 514 -4.67 24.77 -32.67
C LEU A 514 -5.22 24.06 -31.42
N ILE A 515 -5.65 24.84 -30.43
CA ILE A 515 -6.39 24.37 -29.26
C ILE A 515 -7.82 24.90 -29.35
N CYS A 516 -8.78 24.03 -29.07
CA CYS A 516 -10.18 24.39 -28.90
C CYS A 516 -10.54 24.26 -27.42
N GLU A 517 -11.03 25.34 -26.82
CA GLU A 517 -11.45 25.40 -25.41
C GLU A 517 -12.93 25.78 -25.29
N TYR A 518 -13.66 25.07 -24.44
CA TYR A 518 -15.04 25.38 -24.07
C TYR A 518 -15.29 25.09 -22.58
N ARG A 519 -16.46 25.52 -22.06
CA ARG A 519 -16.88 25.21 -20.69
C ARG A 519 -18.38 24.90 -20.66
N ILE A 520 -18.74 23.71 -20.19
CA ILE A 520 -20.14 23.33 -20.00
C ILE A 520 -20.71 23.86 -18.68
N ASN A 521 -22.03 24.02 -18.64
CA ASN A 521 -22.76 24.65 -17.53
C ASN A 521 -23.74 23.72 -16.80
N LYS A 522 -24.02 22.52 -17.33
CA LYS A 522 -24.96 21.53 -16.78
C LYS A 522 -24.50 20.09 -17.04
N VAL A 523 -25.08 19.13 -16.33
CA VAL A 523 -24.93 17.70 -16.60
C VAL A 523 -25.82 17.33 -17.80
N GLY A 524 -25.36 16.41 -18.65
CA GLY A 524 -26.12 15.88 -19.78
C GLY A 524 -25.29 15.73 -21.05
N GLU A 525 -25.96 15.38 -22.14
CA GLU A 525 -25.33 15.22 -23.45
C GLU A 525 -25.21 16.57 -24.17
N TYR A 526 -24.00 16.88 -24.63
CA TYR A 526 -23.68 18.06 -25.45
C TYR A 526 -23.35 17.62 -26.87
N HIS A 527 -23.70 18.43 -27.85
CA HIS A 527 -23.44 18.15 -29.27
C HIS A 527 -22.48 19.18 -29.85
N LEU A 528 -21.38 18.70 -30.43
CA LEU A 528 -20.39 19.50 -31.14
C LEU A 528 -20.55 19.29 -32.65
N GLU A 529 -21.14 20.29 -33.31
CA GLU A 529 -21.12 20.44 -34.75
C GLU A 529 -19.81 21.11 -35.16
N MET A 530 -18.86 20.37 -35.74
CA MET A 530 -17.56 20.91 -36.14
C MET A 530 -17.20 20.57 -37.60
N SER A 531 -16.63 21.54 -38.29
CA SER A 531 -16.01 21.37 -39.59
C SER A 531 -14.64 22.04 -39.64
N ILE A 532 -13.68 21.37 -40.27
CA ILE A 532 -12.29 21.81 -40.43
C ILE A 532 -11.97 21.83 -41.92
N CYS A 533 -11.40 22.93 -42.40
CA CYS A 533 -11.12 23.16 -43.82
C CYS A 533 -12.36 22.92 -44.71
N GLY A 534 -13.55 23.28 -44.20
CA GLY A 534 -14.84 23.08 -44.87
C GLY A 534 -15.41 21.65 -44.85
N LYS A 535 -14.70 20.66 -44.31
CA LYS A 535 -15.18 19.28 -44.17
C LYS A 535 -15.76 19.05 -42.77
N LYS A 536 -16.96 18.46 -42.67
CA LYS A 536 -17.55 18.02 -41.40
C LYS A 536 -16.70 16.92 -40.76
N ILE A 537 -16.71 16.87 -39.43
CA ILE A 537 -16.09 15.78 -38.65
C ILE A 537 -17.17 14.76 -38.31
N ASP A 538 -16.90 13.49 -38.60
CA ASP A 538 -17.77 12.38 -38.21
C ASP A 538 -17.38 11.83 -36.82
N PRO A 539 -18.35 11.43 -35.98
CA PRO A 539 -19.79 11.63 -36.17
C PRO A 539 -20.18 13.12 -36.09
N TYR A 540 -21.16 13.53 -36.91
CA TYR A 540 -21.68 14.90 -36.94
C TYR A 540 -23.17 14.93 -36.53
N PRO A 541 -23.54 15.55 -35.39
CA PRO A 541 -22.65 16.12 -34.37
C PRO A 541 -21.89 15.04 -33.57
N LEU A 542 -20.80 15.47 -32.93
CA LEU A 542 -20.05 14.67 -31.97
C LEU A 542 -20.67 14.81 -30.58
N ASN A 543 -20.91 13.70 -29.88
CA ASN A 543 -21.58 13.70 -28.59
C ASN A 543 -20.57 13.71 -27.43
N ILE A 544 -20.75 14.66 -26.50
CA ILE A 544 -19.87 14.93 -25.36
C ILE A 544 -20.67 14.74 -24.07
N SER A 545 -20.19 13.87 -23.18
CA SER A 545 -20.82 13.59 -21.89
C SER A 545 -20.43 14.62 -20.82
N GLY A 546 -21.36 15.50 -20.46
CA GLY A 546 -21.20 16.47 -19.38
C GLY A 546 -21.52 15.88 -18.01
N TYR A 547 -20.58 15.98 -17.06
CA TYR A 547 -20.72 15.45 -15.70
C TYR A 547 -20.32 16.46 -14.62
N ALA A 548 -20.87 16.31 -13.42
CA ALA A 548 -20.60 17.18 -12.27
C ALA A 548 -19.92 16.38 -11.15
N THR A 549 -18.63 16.61 -10.94
CA THR A 549 -17.76 15.88 -10.00
C THR A 549 -18.28 15.89 -8.56
N GLU A 550 -18.75 17.04 -8.12
CA GLU A 550 -19.28 17.34 -6.78
C GLU A 550 -20.68 16.75 -6.53
N ASN A 551 -21.34 16.26 -7.59
CA ASN A 551 -22.66 15.66 -7.54
C ASN A 551 -22.65 14.13 -7.68
N VAL A 552 -21.46 13.51 -7.78
CA VAL A 552 -21.30 12.05 -7.70
C VAL A 552 -21.50 11.60 -6.25
N LYS A 553 -22.67 11.02 -5.95
CA LYS A 553 -22.98 10.48 -4.63
C LYS A 553 -23.05 8.95 -4.69
N ILE A 554 -22.31 8.31 -3.79
CA ILE A 554 -22.42 6.88 -3.51
C ILE A 554 -23.35 6.74 -2.31
N GLU A 555 -24.55 6.21 -2.52
CA GLU A 555 -25.51 6.00 -1.43
C GLU A 555 -25.20 4.71 -0.63
N PRO A 556 -25.42 4.70 0.70
CA PRO A 556 -25.18 3.51 1.52
C PRO A 556 -26.09 2.34 1.13
N LEU A 557 -25.49 1.15 0.99
CA LEU A 557 -26.24 -0.10 0.81
C LEU A 557 -27.02 -0.45 2.08
N GLY A 558 -28.35 -0.38 2.00
CA GLY A 558 -29.23 -0.82 3.09
C GLY A 558 -29.05 -2.31 3.40
N GLY A 559 -28.62 -2.62 4.63
CA GLY A 559 -28.51 -3.99 5.13
C GLY A 559 -27.09 -4.61 5.15
N GLY A 560 -26.05 -3.82 4.86
CA GLY A 560 -24.65 -4.20 5.13
C GLY A 560 -24.23 -3.94 6.59
N ALA A 561 -23.32 -4.76 7.13
CA ALA A 561 -22.67 -4.52 8.41
C ALA A 561 -21.26 -3.94 8.21
N PRO A 562 -20.79 -2.99 9.04
CA PRO A 562 -19.44 -2.45 8.94
C PRO A 562 -18.37 -3.56 9.05
N GLY A 563 -17.33 -3.49 8.23
CA GLY A 563 -16.18 -4.40 8.27
C GLY A 563 -16.34 -5.73 7.53
N GLN A 564 -17.38 -5.92 6.72
CA GLN A 564 -17.51 -7.06 5.81
C GLN A 564 -16.97 -6.73 4.41
N PRO A 565 -16.17 -7.62 3.77
CA PRO A 565 -15.69 -7.40 2.41
C PRO A 565 -16.82 -7.53 1.38
N VAL A 566 -16.76 -6.73 0.33
CA VAL A 566 -17.68 -6.78 -0.83
C VAL A 566 -16.89 -6.83 -2.13
N GLN A 567 -17.29 -7.73 -3.04
CA GLN A 567 -16.63 -7.91 -4.33
C GLN A 567 -17.42 -7.21 -5.45
N PHE A 568 -16.74 -6.33 -6.19
CA PHE A 568 -17.32 -5.69 -7.38
C PHE A 568 -17.19 -6.62 -8.59
N ILE A 569 -18.32 -6.94 -9.23
CA ILE A 569 -18.34 -7.72 -10.47
C ILE A 569 -18.98 -6.85 -11.56
N GLY A 570 -18.14 -6.22 -12.39
CA GLY A 570 -18.59 -5.48 -13.55
C GLY A 570 -19.11 -6.42 -14.64
N LYS A 571 -20.43 -6.53 -14.79
CA LYS A 571 -21.03 -7.20 -15.95
C LYS A 571 -21.24 -6.18 -17.07
N HIS A 572 -20.42 -6.29 -18.12
CA HIS A 572 -20.77 -5.70 -19.41
C HIS A 572 -22.01 -6.41 -19.97
N ASN A 573 -23.19 -5.79 -19.78
CA ASN A 573 -24.36 -6.16 -20.56
C ASN A 573 -24.15 -5.64 -21.98
N LEU A 574 -23.63 -6.51 -22.86
CA LEU A 574 -23.81 -6.33 -24.30
C LEU A 574 -25.33 -6.33 -24.57
N LEU A 575 -25.87 -5.17 -24.94
CA LEU A 575 -27.23 -5.07 -25.46
C LEU A 575 -27.29 -5.89 -26.76
N GLN A 576 -27.83 -7.11 -26.69
CA GLN A 576 -28.28 -7.80 -27.88
C GLN A 576 -29.45 -7.00 -28.46
N SER A 577 -29.21 -6.37 -29.60
CA SER A 577 -30.27 -5.80 -30.43
C SER A 577 -31.17 -6.93 -30.91
N THR A 578 -32.36 -7.07 -30.32
CA THR A 578 -33.43 -7.84 -30.92
C THR A 578 -33.99 -7.06 -32.10
N SER A 579 -33.97 -7.69 -33.28
CA SER A 579 -34.64 -7.27 -34.51
C SER A 579 -36.15 -7.08 -34.33
#